data_AF-A0A0U2E400-F1
#
_entry.id   AF-A0A0U2E400-F1
#
_cell.length_a   1.000
_cell.length_b   1.000
_cell.length_c   1.000
_cell.angle_alpha   90.00
_cell.angle_beta   90.00
_cell.angle_gamma   90.00
#
_symmetry.space_group_name_H-M   'P 1'
#
loop_
_entity.id
_entity.type
_entity.pdbx_description
1 polymer ?
#
loop_
_entity_poly.entity_id
_entity_poly.type
_entity_poly.pdbx_seq_one_letter_code
_entity_poly.pdbx_strand_id
1 'polypeptide(L)'
;MHFIKTLILAAIKKEASFYWLPRFFGLLLLPGFLFDTESLILFQSLVFLHASLGLETIIEDYLHIEIIKLQCVSLTKIFSILLINLNILYLL
;
A
#
# COMPACT_ATOMS: atom_id res chain seq x y z
N MET A 1 4.24 -13.46 -32.09
CA MET A 1 5.18 -12.68 -32.94
C MET A 1 4.53 -11.93 -34.10
N HIS A 2 3.50 -12.47 -34.76
CA HIS A 2 2.83 -11.78 -35.87
C HIS A 2 2.21 -10.43 -35.46
N PHE A 3 1.52 -10.40 -34.31
CA PHE A 3 0.90 -9.19 -33.77
C PHE A 3 1.89 -8.03 -33.59
N ILE A 4 3.10 -8.32 -33.06
CA ILE A 4 4.15 -7.33 -32.82
C ILE A 4 4.68 -6.77 -34.15
N LYS A 5 4.91 -7.62 -35.15
CA LYS A 5 5.31 -7.17 -36.49
C LYS A 5 4.26 -6.28 -37.14
N THR A 6 2.98 -6.64 -37.03
CA THR A 6 1.87 -5.86 -37.60
C THR A 6 1.73 -4.51 -36.89
N LEU A 7 1.91 -4.47 -35.56
CA LEU A 7 1.87 -3.25 -34.75
C LEU A 7 3.01 -2.29 -35.13
N ILE A 8 4.24 -2.81 -35.28
CA ILE A 8 5.42 -2.03 -35.68
C ILE A 8 5.24 -1.48 -37.10
N LEU A 9 4.72 -2.30 -38.04
CA LEU A 9 4.48 -1.87 -39.42
C LEU A 9 3.42 -0.75 -39.48
N ALA A 10 2.35 -0.86 -38.69
CA ALA A 10 1.29 0.15 -38.59
C ALA A 10 1.78 1.46 -37.96
N ALA A 11 2.68 1.39 -36.97
CA ALA A 11 3.30 2.56 -36.34
C ALA A 11 4.27 3.28 -37.28
N ILE A 12 5.08 2.53 -38.04
CA ILE A 12 6.02 3.07 -39.04
C ILE A 12 5.27 3.79 -40.17
N LYS A 13 4.07 3.32 -40.54
CA LYS A 13 3.31 3.85 -41.68
C LYS A 13 2.59 5.18 -41.41
N LYS A 14 2.64 5.76 -40.20
CA LYS A 14 2.00 7.04 -39.78
C LYS A 14 0.48 7.19 -40.03
N GLU A 15 -0.18 6.23 -40.69
CA GLU A 15 -1.61 6.25 -41.06
C GLU A 15 -2.54 5.78 -39.94
N ALA A 16 -2.03 5.23 -38.85
CA ALA A 16 -2.85 4.79 -37.73
C ALA A 16 -3.17 6.00 -36.83
N SER A 17 -4.33 6.60 -37.05
CA SER A 17 -4.94 7.47 -36.04
C SER A 17 -5.31 6.60 -34.82
N PHE A 18 -4.40 6.58 -33.84
CA PHE A 18 -4.50 5.75 -32.64
C PHE A 18 -5.58 6.25 -31.66
N TYR A 19 -6.79 6.59 -32.14
CA TYR A 19 -7.90 7.07 -31.31
C TYR A 19 -8.32 6.07 -30.20
N TRP A 20 -7.99 4.79 -30.38
CA TRP A 20 -8.24 3.73 -29.40
C TRP A 20 -7.17 3.64 -28.31
N LEU A 21 -5.98 4.16 -28.55
CA LEU A 21 -4.82 4.04 -27.66
C LEU A 21 -5.03 4.85 -26.36
N PRO A 22 -5.51 6.11 -26.39
CA PRO A 22 -5.90 6.82 -25.17
C PRO A 22 -7.02 6.12 -24.40
N ARG A 23 -7.96 5.46 -25.10
CA ARG A 23 -9.04 4.70 -24.45
C ARG A 23 -8.50 3.47 -23.72
N PHE A 24 -7.54 2.77 -24.33
CA PHE A 24 -6.89 1.61 -23.73
C PHE A 24 -6.03 2.00 -22.51
N PHE A 25 -5.24 3.07 -22.61
CA PHE A 25 -4.48 3.59 -21.47
C PHE A 25 -5.38 4.15 -20.36
N GLY A 26 -6.49 4.81 -20.72
CA GLY A 26 -7.50 5.24 -19.76
C GLY A 26 -8.15 4.06 -19.00
N LEU A 27 -8.30 2.91 -19.67
CA LEU A 27 -8.83 1.70 -19.06
C LEU A 27 -7.84 1.05 -18.07
N LEU A 28 -6.54 1.24 -18.28
CA LEU A 28 -5.47 0.79 -17.38
C LEU A 28 -5.24 1.73 -16.18
N LEU A 29 -5.66 3.00 -16.28
CA LEU A 29 -5.51 3.99 -15.22
C LEU A 29 -6.33 3.64 -13.97
N LEU A 30 -7.57 3.17 -14.13
CA LEU A 30 -8.43 2.77 -13.02
C LEU A 30 -7.86 1.61 -12.18
N PRO A 31 -7.49 0.45 -12.75
CA PRO A 31 -6.92 -0.65 -11.98
C PRO A 31 -5.53 -0.29 -11.42
N GLY A 32 -4.73 0.53 -12.13
CA GLY A 32 -3.46 1.03 -11.61
C GLY A 32 -3.66 1.89 -10.37
N PHE A 33 -4.60 2.84 -10.41
CA PHE A 33 -4.94 3.68 -9.27
C PHE A 33 -5.44 2.86 -8.07
N LEU A 34 -6.32 1.87 -8.30
CA LEU A 34 -6.80 0.99 -7.23
C LEU A 34 -5.64 0.21 -6.60
N PHE A 35 -4.75 -0.36 -7.41
CA PHE A 35 -3.57 -1.07 -6.93
C PHE A 35 -2.64 -0.18 -6.08
N ASP A 36 -2.42 1.07 -6.49
CA ASP A 36 -1.61 2.02 -5.75
C ASP A 36 -2.26 2.35 -4.39
N THR A 37 -3.59 2.55 -4.37
CA THR A 37 -4.31 2.81 -3.12
C THR A 37 -4.29 1.61 -2.17
N GLU A 38 -4.49 0.40 -2.67
CA GLU A 38 -4.41 -0.83 -1.88
C GLU A 38 -3.01 -1.00 -1.29
N SER A 39 -1.98 -0.78 -2.11
CA SER A 39 -0.58 -0.84 -1.69
C SER A 39 -0.31 0.16 -0.56
N LEU A 40 -0.78 1.41 -0.70
CA LEU A 40 -0.62 2.44 0.33
C LEU A 40 -1.28 2.04 1.65
N ILE A 41 -2.51 1.51 1.60
CA ILE A 41 -3.22 1.03 2.81
C ILE A 41 -2.42 -0.12 3.45
N LEU A 42 -1.91 -1.08 2.69
CA LEU A 42 -1.11 -2.18 3.22
C LEU A 42 0.20 -1.70 3.87
N PHE A 43 0.90 -0.76 3.25
CA PHE A 43 2.12 -0.18 3.83
C PHE A 43 1.84 0.55 5.15
N GLN A 44 0.70 1.20 5.28
CA GLN A 44 0.32 1.89 6.51
C GLN A 44 0.20 0.92 7.71
N SER A 45 -0.27 -0.32 7.49
CA SER A 45 -0.30 -1.35 8.54
C SER A 45 1.10 -1.74 9.02
N LEU A 46 2.08 -1.82 8.10
CA LEU A 46 3.48 -2.08 8.44
C LEU A 46 4.09 -0.93 9.24
N VAL A 47 3.74 0.31 8.90
CA VAL A 47 4.17 1.50 9.66
C VAL A 47 3.65 1.46 11.09
N PHE A 48 2.37 1.10 11.30
CA PHE A 48 1.82 0.96 12.66
C PHE A 48 2.51 -0.15 13.45
N LEU A 49 2.79 -1.29 12.82
CA LEU A 49 3.54 -2.38 13.45
C LEU A 49 4.96 -1.92 13.84
N HIS A 50 5.67 -1.25 12.93
CA HIS A 50 7.00 -0.72 13.19
C HIS A 50 7.00 0.27 14.36
N ALA A 51 6.05 1.21 14.37
CA ALA A 51 5.90 2.19 15.45
C ALA A 51 5.61 1.52 16.80
N SER A 52 4.78 0.47 16.82
CA SER A 52 4.48 -0.32 18.02
C SER A 52 5.73 -0.97 18.61
N LEU A 53 6.55 -1.62 17.77
CA LEU A 53 7.82 -2.22 18.18
C LEU A 53 8.82 -1.17 18.69
N GLY A 54 8.92 -0.03 18.00
CA GLY A 54 9.77 1.08 18.43
C GLY A 54 9.33 1.63 19.80
N LEU A 55 8.03 1.77 20.03
CA LEU A 55 7.50 2.22 21.31
C LEU A 55 7.75 1.20 22.43
N GLU A 56 7.66 -0.11 22.15
CA GLU A 56 8.02 -1.17 23.09
C GLU A 56 9.49 -1.06 23.53
N THR A 57 10.42 -0.77 22.61
CA THR A 57 11.83 -0.55 22.97
C THR A 57 12.03 0.70 23.84
N ILE A 58 11.34 1.81 23.54
CA ILE A 58 11.41 3.03 24.36
C ILE A 58 10.84 2.76 25.76
N ILE A 59 9.72 2.05 25.86
CA ILE A 59 9.15 1.68 27.16
C ILE A 59 10.13 0.81 27.94
N GLU A 60 10.80 -0.14 27.27
CA GLU A 60 11.76 -1.03 27.92
C GLU A 60 12.94 -0.28 28.53
N ASP A 61 13.49 0.70 27.78
CA ASP A 61 14.67 1.46 28.15
C ASP A 61 14.39 2.52 29.24
N TYR A 62 13.23 3.16 29.22
CA TYR A 62 12.95 4.35 30.05
C TYR A 62 12.00 4.11 31.23
N LEU A 63 11.19 3.05 31.23
CA LEU A 63 10.31 2.74 32.37
C LEU A 63 10.94 1.68 33.27
N HIS A 64 11.17 2.03 34.54
CA HIS A 64 11.78 1.12 35.51
C HIS A 64 10.78 0.49 36.49
N ILE A 65 9.52 0.92 36.47
CA ILE A 65 8.45 0.34 37.29
C ILE A 65 7.73 -0.73 36.47
N GLU A 66 7.90 -1.99 36.86
CA GLU A 66 7.42 -3.16 36.11
C GLU A 66 5.92 -3.12 35.79
N ILE A 67 5.09 -2.70 36.76
CA ILE A 67 3.63 -2.62 36.59
C ILE A 67 3.27 -1.59 35.51
N ILE A 68 3.92 -0.42 35.52
CA ILE A 68 3.67 0.65 34.54
C ILE A 68 4.16 0.22 33.16
N LYS A 69 5.34 -0.40 33.09
CA LYS A 69 5.88 -0.99 31.86
C LYS A 69 4.90 -1.98 31.23
N LEU A 70 4.39 -2.93 32.01
CA LEU A 70 3.41 -3.92 31.54
C LEU A 70 2.14 -3.25 30.99
N GLN A 71 1.61 -2.25 31.70
CA GLN A 71 0.44 -1.49 31.26
C GLN A 71 0.70 -0.77 29.93
N CYS A 72 1.83 -0.07 29.81
CA CYS A 72 2.19 0.67 28.60
C CYS A 72 2.42 -0.25 27.39
N VAL A 73 3.12 -1.37 27.58
CA VAL A 73 3.33 -2.38 26.51
C VAL A 73 2.00 -2.98 26.07
N SER A 74 1.13 -3.34 27.02
CA SER A 74 -0.19 -3.89 26.71
C SER A 74 -1.05 -2.91 25.92
N LEU A 75 -1.05 -1.65 26.34
CA LEU A 75 -1.80 -0.58 25.67
C LEU A 75 -1.26 -0.32 24.26
N THR A 76 0.06 -0.31 24.08
CA THR A 76 0.72 -0.19 22.77
C THR A 76 0.29 -1.29 21.82
N LYS A 77 0.26 -2.54 22.29
CA LYS A 77 -0.20 -3.70 21.50
C LYS A 77 -1.67 -3.60 21.12
N ILE A 78 -2.54 -3.24 22.07
CA ILE A 78 -3.98 -3.06 21.81
C ILE A 78 -4.21 -1.96 20.76
N PHE A 79 -3.56 -0.80 20.90
CA PHE A 79 -3.68 0.28 19.93
C PHE A 79 -3.15 -0.10 18.56
N SER A 80 -2.01 -0.79 18.49
CA SER A 80 -1.47 -1.28 17.21
C SER A 80 -2.46 -2.20 16.50
N ILE A 81 -3.05 -3.16 17.22
CA ILE A 81 -4.06 -4.07 16.65
C ILE A 81 -5.29 -3.29 16.18
N LEU A 82 -5.78 -2.35 16.99
CA LEU A 82 -6.94 -1.53 16.63
C LEU A 82 -6.70 -0.71 15.36
N LEU A 83 -5.55 -0.03 15.28
CA LEU A 83 -5.20 0.79 14.12
C LEU A 83 -5.00 -0.04 12.86
N ILE A 84 -4.34 -1.20 12.96
CA ILE A 84 -4.17 -2.12 11.84
C ILE A 84 -5.53 -2.66 11.36
N ASN A 85 -6.41 -3.05 12.28
CA ASN A 85 -7.75 -3.54 11.92
C ASN A 85 -8.61 -2.46 11.27
N LEU A 86 -8.58 -1.23 11.79
CA LEU A 86 -9.27 -0.10 11.16
C LEU A 86 -8.69 0.21 9.78
N ASN A 87 -7.38 0.08 9.62
CA ASN A 87 -6.72 0.29 8.33
C ASN A 87 -7.12 -0.77 7.30
N ILE A 88 -7.16 -2.05 7.70
CA ILE A 88 -7.63 -3.15 6.84
C ILE A 88 -9.11 -3.01 6.52
N LEU A 89 -9.93 -2.47 7.43
CA LEU A 89 -11.35 -2.21 7.15
C LEU A 89 -11.53 -1.23 5.99
N TYR A 90 -10.61 -0.30 5.75
CA TYR A 90 -10.66 0.59 4.58
C TYR A 90 -10.41 -0.12 3.23
N LEU A 91 -9.92 -1.36 3.23
CA LEU A 91 -9.79 -2.20 2.03
C LEU A 91 -11.06 -3.00 1.70
N LEU A 92 -12.01 -3.12 2.63
CA LEU A 92 -13.26 -3.90 2.50
C LEU A 92 -14.44 -3.02 2.08
#